data_AF-V4J9U0-F1
#
_entry.id   AF-V4J9U0-F1
#
_cell.length_a   1.000
_cell.length_b   1.000
_cell.length_c   1.000
_cell.angle_alpha   90.00
_cell.angle_beta   90.00
_cell.angle_gamma   90.00
#
_symmetry.space_group_name_H-M   'P 1'
#
loop_
_entity.id
_entity.type
_entity.pdbx_description
1 polymer ?
#
loop_
_entity_poly.entity_id
_entity_poly.type
_entity_poly.pdbx_seq_one_letter_code
_entity_poly.pdbx_strand_id
1 'polypeptide(L)' 'MIIDYEKNGRAIGIEIAAPTIVTVSDLNRVLTEIGAHPISQDDLAPLKAA' A
#
# COMPACT_ATOMS: atom_id res chain seq x y z
N MET A 1 -2.25 -7.80 2.70
CA MET A 1 -1.43 -6.99 1.78
C MET A 1 -0.18 -7.79 1.49
N ILE A 2 0.22 -7.87 0.23
CA ILE A 2 1.48 -8.51 -0.21
C ILE A 2 2.31 -7.40 -0.86
N ILE A 3 3.63 -7.43 -0.65
CA ILE A 3 4.55 -6.46 -1.24
C ILE A 3 5.40 -7.21 -2.27
N ASP A 4 5.41 -6.69 -3.49
CA ASP A 4 6.24 -7.22 -4.56
C ASP A 4 7.60 -6.55 -4.54
N TYR A 5 8.65 -7.37 -4.62
CA TYR A 5 10.03 -6.93 -4.63
C TYR A 5 10.74 -7.38 -5.91
N GLU A 6 11.57 -6.49 -6.46
CA GLU A 6 12.58 -6.86 -7.44
C GLU A 6 13.68 -7.73 -6.80
N LYS A 7 14.49 -8.38 -7.64
CA LYS A 7 15.64 -9.20 -7.20
C LYS A 7 16.65 -8.44 -6.33
N ASN A 8 16.70 -7.11 -6.44
CA ASN A 8 17.58 -6.24 -5.66
C ASN A 8 16.95 -5.79 -4.32
N GLY A 9 15.75 -6.25 -3.97
CA GLY A 9 15.04 -5.88 -2.75
C GLY A 9 14.29 -4.55 -2.83
N ARG A 10 14.17 -3.94 -4.02
CA ARG A 10 13.35 -2.74 -4.23
C ARG A 10 11.87 -3.11 -4.30
N ALA A 11 11.04 -2.50 -3.46
CA ALA A 11 9.60 -2.66 -3.56
C ALA A 11 9.07 -2.02 -4.86
N ILE A 12 8.18 -2.73 -5.56
CA ILE A 12 7.61 -2.30 -6.85
C ILE A 12 6.09 -2.28 -6.88
N GLY A 13 5.43 -2.97 -5.96
CA GLY A 13 3.98 -3.09 -5.92
C GLY A 13 3.47 -3.47 -4.55
N ILE A 14 2.20 -3.15 -4.28
CA ILE A 14 1.46 -3.64 -3.12
C ILE A 14 0.14 -4.19 -3.64
N GLU A 15 -0.11 -5.48 -3.38
CA GLU A 15 -1.39 -6.11 -3.66
C GLU A 15 -2.30 -6.05 -2.43
N ILE A 16 -3.51 -5.50 -2.63
CA ILE A 16 -4.53 -5.34 -1.60
C ILE A 16 -5.75 -6.20 -1.97
N ALA A 17 -5.86 -7.38 -1.37
CA ALA A 17 -6.95 -8.33 -1.66
C ALA A 17 -8.33 -7.87 -1.16
N ALA A 18 -8.39 -7.04 -0.12
CA ALA A 18 -9.63 -6.56 0.48
C ALA A 18 -9.49 -5.08 0.87
N PRO A 19 -9.56 -4.14 -0.10
CA PRO A 19 -9.28 -2.73 0.13
C PRO A 19 -10.27 -2.04 1.08
N THR A 20 -11.50 -2.54 1.18
CA THR A 20 -12.56 -2.00 2.04
C THR A 20 -12.24 -2.09 3.53
N ILE A 21 -11.43 -3.05 3.95
CA ILE A 21 -11.02 -3.24 5.35
C ILE A 21 -9.64 -2.64 5.66
N VAL A 22 -8.93 -2.12 4.65
CA VAL A 22 -7.62 -1.49 4.84
C VAL A 22 -7.80 -0.01 5.19
N THR A 23 -7.13 0.42 6.25
CA THR A 23 -7.06 1.85 6.61
C THR A 23 -5.85 2.51 5.97
N VAL A 24 -5.93 3.83 5.72
CA VAL A 24 -4.75 4.59 5.24
C VAL A 24 -3.59 4.52 6.23
N SER A 25 -3.89 4.41 7.53
CA SER A 25 -2.88 4.32 8.58
C SER A 25 -2.08 3.02 8.47
N ASP A 26 -2.78 1.89 8.23
CA ASP A 26 -2.13 0.60 8.06
C ASP A 26 -1.25 0.58 6.81
N LEU A 27 -1.75 1.12 5.70
CA LEU A 27 -0.99 1.23 4.47
C LEU A 27 0.21 2.17 4.61
N ASN A 28 0.04 3.33 5.23
CA ASN A 28 1.14 4.28 5.43
C ASN A 28 2.24 3.75 6.36
N ARG A 29 1.88 2.91 7.33
CA ARG A 29 2.86 2.19 8.14
C ARG A 29 3.72 1.30 7.26
N VAL A 30 3.11 0.48 6.41
CA VAL A 30 3.84 -0.38 5.45
C VAL A 30 4.70 0.45 4.50
N LEU A 31 4.15 1.53 3.93
CA LEU A 31 4.89 2.43 3.03
C LEU A 31 6.13 3.01 3.72
N THR A 32 6.00 3.44 4.97
CA THR A 32 7.13 3.97 5.75
C THR A 32 8.18 2.89 6.02
N GLU A 33 7.76 1.67 6.38
CA GLU A 33 8.66 0.53 6.63
C GLU A 33 9.48 0.15 5.39
N ILE A 34 8.96 0.37 4.17
CA ILE A 34 9.68 0.13 2.91
C ILE A 34 10.36 1.37 2.32
N GLY A 35 10.35 2.50 3.04
CA GLY A 35 10.97 3.76 2.60
C GLY A 35 10.20 4.52 1.51
N ALA A 36 8.93 4.20 1.30
CA ALA A 36 8.02 4.93 0.41
C ALA A 36 7.32 6.08 1.14
N HIS A 37 6.80 7.04 0.37
CA HIS A 37 6.06 8.17 0.91
C HIS A 37 4.66 7.73 1.35
N PRO A 38 4.15 8.23 2.49
CA PRO A 38 2.76 8.00 2.88
C PRO A 38 1.79 8.64 1.88
N ILE A 39 0.58 8.11 1.81
CA ILE A 39 -0.51 8.57 0.96
C ILE A 39 -1.68 9.12 1.78
N SER A 40 -2.58 9.81 1.09
CA SER A 40 -3.82 10.35 1.64
C SER A 40 -4.98 9.34 1.54
N GLN A 41 -6.12 9.68 2.15
CA GLN A 41 -7.35 8.90 1.98
C GLN A 41 -7.86 8.96 0.54
N ASP A 42 -7.66 10.09 -0.15
CA ASP A 42 -8.12 10.28 -1.53
C ASP A 42 -7.34 9.40 -2.50
N ASP A 43 -6.06 9.13 -2.23
CA ASP A 43 -5.25 8.20 -3.01
C ASP A 43 -5.74 6.75 -2.86
N LEU A 44 -6.26 6.38 -1.68
CA LEU A 44 -6.78 5.04 -1.40
C LEU A 44 -8.25 4.87 -1.86
N ALA A 45 -8.99 5.97 -2.00
CA ALA A 45 -10.43 5.94 -2.30
C ALA A 45 -10.80 5.15 -3.58
N PRO A 46 -10.06 5.24 -4.70
CA PRO A 46 -10.38 4.46 -5.90
C PRO A 46 -10.36 2.94 -5.67
N LEU A 47 -9.44 2.46 -4.83
CA LEU A 47 -9.34 1.03 -4.52
C LEU A 47 -10.50 0.54 -3.63
N LYS A 48 -11.12 1.42 -2.84
CA LYS A 48 -12.25 1.08 -1.97
C LYS A 48 -13.59 0.99 -2.69
N ALA A 49 -13.68 1.57 -3.89
CA ALA A 49 -14.89 1.58 -4.70
C ALA A 49 -14.97 0.41 -5.70
N ALA A 50 -13.92 -0.40 -5.80
CA ALA A 50 -13.79 -1.53 -6.73
C ALA A 50 -14.38 -2.83 -6.18
#